data_AF-A0A1L9R1Q1-F1
#
_entry.id   AF-A0A1L9R1Q1-F1
#
_cell.length_a   1.000
_cell.length_b   1.000
_cell.length_c   1.000
_cell.angle_alpha   90.00
_cell.angle_beta   90.00
_cell.angle_gamma   90.00
#
_symmetry.space_group_name_H-M   'P 1'
#
loop_
_entity.id
_entity.type
_entity.pdbx_description
1 polymer ?
#
loop_
_entity_poly.entity_id
_entity_poly.type
_entity_poly.pdbx_seq_one_letter_code
_entity_poly.pdbx_strand_id
1 'polypeptide(L)'
;MTLDFCCGGSGEVQRINVKFFDKNLTKDYINFSEIKDFTTNSGIKLGDKQDQILKKLGKPNDLQEENATSIVTYITEQNESKLLQEFDMPLYYEKFIFSNGVLKEYEFGFEYP
;
A
#
# COMPACT_ATOMS: atom_id res chain seq x y z
N MET A 1 -13.45 -1.48 6.41
CA MET A 1 -12.23 -1.47 5.58
C MET A 1 -12.20 -2.78 4.81
N THR A 2 -11.56 -2.80 3.65
CA THR A 2 -11.37 -3.99 2.82
C THR A 2 -9.88 -4.29 2.72
N LEU A 3 -9.52 -5.56 2.84
CA LEU A 3 -8.20 -6.11 2.50
C LEU A 3 -8.40 -6.99 1.27
N ASP A 4 -7.83 -6.57 0.14
CA ASP A 4 -7.89 -7.31 -1.11
C ASP A 4 -6.52 -7.88 -1.43
N PHE A 5 -6.47 -9.19 -1.62
CA PHE A 5 -5.25 -9.94 -1.92
C PHE A 5 -5.31 -10.32 -3.39
N CYS A 6 -4.42 -9.74 -4.19
CA CYS A 6 -4.29 -10.11 -5.59
C CYS A 6 -3.00 -10.94 -5.77
N CYS A 7 -3.16 -12.08 -6.43
CA CYS A 7 -2.21 -13.19 -6.41
C CYS A 7 -1.12 -13.04 -7.48
N GLY A 8 0.03 -13.66 -7.20
CA GLY A 8 1.17 -13.79 -8.12
C GLY A 8 1.34 -15.19 -8.72
N GLY A 9 1.84 -15.20 -9.95
CA GLY A 9 2.57 -16.24 -10.67
C GLY A 9 3.95 -15.73 -11.13
N SER A 10 4.60 -16.43 -12.08
CA SER A 10 5.95 -16.06 -12.57
C SER A 10 5.96 -14.65 -13.18
N GLY A 11 6.75 -13.74 -12.60
CA GLY A 11 6.84 -12.34 -13.03
C GLY A 11 5.66 -11.44 -12.61
N GLU A 12 4.81 -11.91 -11.71
CA GLU A 12 3.71 -11.12 -11.14
C GLU A 12 4.07 -10.57 -9.75
N VAL A 13 3.31 -9.57 -9.31
CA VAL A 13 3.49 -8.90 -8.02
C VAL A 13 2.45 -9.42 -7.03
N GLN A 14 2.88 -9.93 -5.88
CA GLN A 14 1.95 -10.14 -4.77
C GLN A 14 1.59 -8.79 -4.18
N ARG A 15 0.32 -8.40 -4.26
CA ARG A 15 -0.14 -7.12 -3.73
C ARG A 15 -1.31 -7.28 -2.77
N ILE A 16 -1.27 -6.44 -1.74
CA ILE A 16 -2.31 -6.29 -0.74
C ILE A 16 -2.80 -4.85 -0.83
N ASN A 17 -4.11 -4.68 -1.02
CA ASN A 17 -4.75 -3.39 -1.09
C ASN A 17 -5.66 -3.17 0.13
N VAL A 18 -5.48 -2.03 0.80
CA VAL A 18 -6.21 -1.63 2.00
C VAL A 18 -6.99 -0.37 1.70
N LYS A 19 -8.32 -0.41 1.78
CA LYS A 19 -9.17 0.76 1.52
C LYS A 19 -10.41 0.83 2.39
N PHE A 20 -11.04 2.00 2.45
CA PHE A 20 -12.36 2.12 3.08
C PHE A 20 -13.38 1.25 2.35
N PHE A 21 -14.30 0.67 3.12
CA PHE A 21 -15.34 -0.15 2.53
C PHE A 21 -16.38 0.73 1.85
N ASP A 22 -16.66 0.48 0.56
CA ASP A 22 -17.71 1.16 -0.19
C ASP A 22 -18.73 0.13 -0.70
N LYS A 23 -19.94 0.16 -0.14
CA LYS A 23 -21.04 -0.75 -0.51
C LYS A 23 -21.48 -0.62 -1.96
N ASN A 24 -21.21 0.51 -2.61
CA ASN A 24 -21.72 0.81 -3.95
C ASN A 24 -20.77 0.33 -5.07
N LEU A 25 -19.50 0.11 -4.76
CA LEU A 25 -18.48 -0.33 -5.73
C LEU A 25 -18.34 -1.87 -5.81
N THR A 26 -18.94 -2.60 -4.86
CA THR A 26 -18.67 -4.02 -4.66
C THR A 26 -19.79 -4.84 -5.26
N LYS A 27 -19.69 -5.13 -6.57
CA LYS A 27 -20.71 -5.92 -7.26
C LYS A 27 -20.56 -7.42 -7.12
N ASP A 28 -19.40 -7.97 -6.76
CA ASP A 28 -19.22 -9.43 -6.66
C ASP A 28 -18.06 -9.79 -5.70
N TYR A 29 -18.31 -10.75 -4.79
CA TYR A 29 -17.36 -11.53 -3.97
C TYR A 29 -16.15 -10.80 -3.36
N ILE A 30 -16.36 -9.98 -2.33
CA ILE A 30 -15.27 -9.55 -1.43
C ILE A 30 -15.29 -10.40 -0.17
N ASN A 31 -14.18 -11.07 0.11
CA ASN A 31 -13.95 -11.67 1.42
C ASN A 31 -13.77 -10.54 2.43
N PHE A 32 -14.81 -10.27 3.21
CA PHE A 32 -14.74 -9.32 4.30
C PHE A 32 -13.72 -9.80 5.32
N SER A 33 -12.73 -8.98 5.63
CA SER A 33 -11.86 -9.24 6.76
C SER A 33 -12.61 -8.91 8.05
N GLU A 34 -12.52 -9.78 9.06
CA GLU A 34 -12.97 -9.47 10.43
C GLU A 34 -12.05 -8.44 11.12
N ILE A 35 -10.93 -8.10 10.49
CA ILE A 35 -9.98 -7.10 10.96
C ILE A 35 -10.66 -5.71 10.93
N LYS A 36 -10.96 -5.21 12.12
CA LYS A 36 -11.61 -3.90 12.31
C LYS A 36 -10.68 -2.74 11.95
N ASP A 37 -9.40 -2.89 12.28
CA ASP A 37 -8.37 -1.88 12.11
C ASP A 37 -7.10 -2.50 11.52
N PHE A 38 -6.59 -1.91 10.44
CA PHE A 38 -5.26 -2.22 9.91
C PHE A 38 -4.34 -1.05 10.19
N THR A 39 -3.11 -1.37 10.58
CA THR A 39 -2.05 -0.38 10.79
C THR A 39 -0.74 -1.00 10.37
N THR A 40 0.06 -0.27 9.59
CA THR A 40 1.39 -0.75 9.17
C THR A 40 2.33 -0.87 10.38
N ASN A 41 3.48 -1.52 10.21
CA ASN A 41 4.53 -1.55 11.24
C ASN A 41 4.99 -0.14 11.64
N SER A 42 4.91 0.81 10.71
CA SER A 42 5.19 2.22 10.95
C SER A 42 4.05 2.96 11.63
N GLY A 43 2.94 2.31 12.00
CA GLY A 43 1.83 2.98 12.67
C GLY A 43 0.94 3.81 11.74
N ILE A 44 0.97 3.56 10.43
CA ILE A 44 0.18 4.29 9.44
C ILE A 44 -1.15 3.57 9.21
N LYS A 45 -2.24 4.34 9.14
CA LYS A 45 -3.59 3.82 8.91
C LYS A 45 -4.40 4.71 7.98
N LEU A 46 -5.48 4.15 7.43
CA LEU A 46 -6.44 4.93 6.64
C LEU A 46 -6.97 6.12 7.45
N GLY A 47 -7.07 7.28 6.80
CA GLY A 47 -7.47 8.53 7.45
C GLY A 47 -6.30 9.40 7.94
N ASP A 48 -5.07 8.88 7.97
CA ASP A 48 -3.89 9.69 8.31
C ASP A 48 -3.61 10.76 7.23
N LYS A 49 -2.98 11.87 7.64
CA LYS A 49 -2.67 12.98 6.72
C LYS A 49 -1.38 12.70 5.94
N GLN A 50 -1.33 13.11 4.68
CA GLN A 50 -0.16 13.01 3.81
C GLN A 50 1.11 13.56 4.50
N ASP A 51 1.06 14.78 5.02
CA ASP A 51 2.21 15.40 5.71
C ASP A 51 2.72 14.61 6.91
N GLN A 52 1.84 13.90 7.62
CA GLN A 52 2.24 13.08 8.77
C GLN A 52 2.97 11.82 8.31
N ILE A 53 2.50 11.20 7.23
CA ILE A 53 3.11 10.02 6.63
C ILE A 53 4.47 10.37 6.03
N LEU A 54 4.55 11.44 5.23
CA LEU A 54 5.82 11.89 4.62
C LEU A 54 6.86 12.28 5.67
N LYS A 55 6.44 12.90 6.79
CA LYS A 55 7.37 13.18 7.91
C LYS A 55 7.92 11.92 8.57
N LYS A 56 7.14 10.84 8.60
CA LYS A 56 7.54 9.58 9.22
C LYS A 56 8.40 8.73 8.30
N LEU A 57 8.04 8.64 7.02
CA LEU A 57 8.72 7.79 6.04
C LEU A 57 9.87 8.50 5.30
N GLY A 58 9.91 9.84 5.35
CA GLY A 58 10.89 10.63 4.62
C GLY A 58 10.52 10.82 3.15
N LYS A 59 11.54 11.12 2.33
CA LYS A 59 11.35 11.45 0.92
C LYS A 59 10.91 10.20 0.13
N PRO A 60 9.81 10.27 -0.64
CA PRO A 60 9.38 9.14 -1.48
C PRO A 60 10.24 8.99 -2.73
N ASN A 61 10.17 7.80 -3.33
CA ASN A 61 10.77 7.51 -4.64
C ASN A 61 10.00 8.25 -5.75
N ASP A 62 8.68 8.31 -5.64
CA ASP A 62 7.80 9.02 -6.57
C ASP A 62 6.64 9.72 -5.86
N LEU A 63 6.24 10.88 -6.39
CA LEU A 63 5.11 11.68 -5.92
C LEU A 63 4.39 12.26 -7.13
N GLN A 64 3.16 11.81 -7.37
CA GLN A 64 2.29 12.30 -8.42
C GLN A 64 1.11 13.05 -7.79
N GLU A 65 0.82 14.26 -8.26
CA GLU A 65 -0.29 15.08 -7.78
C GLU A 65 -1.19 15.47 -8.95
N GLU A 66 -2.47 15.13 -8.84
CA GLU A 66 -3.49 15.49 -9.82
C GLU A 66 -4.77 15.96 -9.10
N ASN A 67 -5.11 17.24 -9.27
CA ASN A 67 -6.25 17.88 -8.62
C ASN A 67 -6.20 17.69 -7.08
N ALA A 68 -7.19 16.98 -6.53
CA ALA A 68 -7.31 16.69 -5.10
C ALA A 68 -6.71 15.32 -4.73
N THR A 69 -6.14 14.59 -5.68
CA THR A 69 -5.59 13.25 -5.48
C THR A 69 -4.08 13.31 -5.55
N SER A 70 -3.40 12.59 -4.67
CA SER A 70 -1.97 12.38 -4.76
C SER A 70 -1.63 10.91 -4.56
N ILE A 71 -0.58 10.46 -5.25
CA ILE A 71 -0.05 9.11 -5.17
C ILE A 71 1.41 9.23 -4.74
N VAL A 72 1.75 8.58 -3.65
CA VAL A 72 3.11 8.53 -3.10
C VAL A 72 3.59 7.09 -3.15
N THR A 73 4.75 6.87 -3.76
CA THR A 73 5.34 5.53 -3.89
C THR A 73 6.69 5.47 -3.20
N TYR A 74 6.88 4.44 -2.37
CA TYR A 74 8.15 4.04 -1.79
C TYR A 74 8.55 2.68 -2.34
N ILE A 75 9.84 2.52 -2.62
CA ILE A 75 10.45 1.29 -3.10
C ILE A 75 11.60 0.95 -2.17
N THR A 76 11.66 -0.31 -1.74
CA THR A 76 12.80 -0.90 -1.05
C THR A 76 13.38 -1.98 -1.93
N GLU A 77 14.63 -1.79 -2.37
CA GLU A 77 15.34 -2.76 -3.18
C GLU A 77 15.93 -3.90 -2.31
N GLN A 78 16.22 -5.04 -2.93
CA GLN A 78 16.75 -6.21 -2.22
C GLN A 78 18.00 -5.90 -1.37
N ASN A 79 18.93 -5.10 -1.89
CA ASN A 79 20.15 -4.69 -1.18
C ASN A 79 19.90 -3.84 0.08
N GLU A 80 18.73 -3.22 0.21
CA GLU A 80 18.34 -2.35 1.33
C GLU A 80 17.66 -3.12 2.48
N SER A 81 17.22 -4.36 2.23
CA SER A 81 16.43 -5.13 3.19
C SER A 81 16.93 -6.56 3.36
N LYS A 82 17.27 -6.91 4.60
CA LYS A 82 17.61 -8.29 4.98
C LYS A 82 16.47 -9.27 4.69
N LEU A 83 15.22 -8.82 4.88
CA LEU A 83 14.04 -9.63 4.59
C LEU A 83 13.97 -9.99 3.10
N LEU A 84 14.22 -9.02 2.22
CA LEU A 84 14.19 -9.26 0.78
C LEU A 84 15.33 -10.18 0.33
N GLN A 85 16.51 -10.05 0.93
CA GLN A 85 17.65 -10.94 0.68
C GLN A 85 17.38 -12.38 1.14
N GLU A 86 16.76 -12.55 2.31
CA GLU A 86 16.48 -13.87 2.88
C GLU A 86 15.51 -14.69 2.02
N PHE A 87 14.54 -14.02 1.40
CA PHE A 87 13.50 -14.67 0.58
C PHE A 87 13.74 -14.51 -0.93
N ASP A 88 14.91 -14.03 -1.34
CA ASP A 88 15.27 -13.74 -2.74
C ASP A 88 14.22 -12.89 -3.49
N MET A 89 13.66 -11.90 -2.79
CA MET A 89 12.65 -11.00 -3.36
C MET A 89 13.36 -9.78 -3.99
N PRO A 90 13.14 -9.47 -5.28
CA PRO A 90 13.76 -8.32 -5.93
C PRO A 90 13.43 -6.98 -5.27
N LEU A 91 12.17 -6.79 -4.87
CA LEU A 91 11.65 -5.47 -4.52
C LEU A 91 10.41 -5.56 -3.63
N TYR A 92 10.31 -4.64 -2.69
CA TYR A 92 9.09 -4.33 -1.97
C TYR A 92 8.64 -2.91 -2.32
N TYR A 93 7.35 -2.72 -2.54
CA TYR A 93 6.78 -1.39 -2.78
C TYR A 93 5.64 -1.08 -1.84
N GLU A 94 5.50 0.20 -1.56
CA GLU A 94 4.40 0.79 -0.83
C GLU A 94 3.84 1.96 -1.62
N LYS A 95 2.53 1.99 -1.81
CA LYS A 95 1.81 3.01 -2.55
C LYS A 95 0.68 3.56 -1.71
N PHE A 96 0.72 4.87 -1.46
CA PHE A 96 -0.26 5.60 -0.68
C PHE A 96 -1.07 6.50 -1.61
N ILE A 97 -2.39 6.34 -1.60
CA ILE A 97 -3.30 7.14 -2.42
C ILE A 97 -4.12 8.03 -1.50
N PHE A 98 -3.94 9.33 -1.66
CA PHE A 98 -4.60 10.35 -0.88
C PHE A 98 -5.70 11.02 -1.69
N SER A 99 -6.75 11.44 -0.99
CA SER A 99 -7.75 12.36 -1.51
C SER A 99 -7.94 13.48 -0.51
N ASN A 100 -7.81 14.73 -0.98
CA ASN A 100 -7.79 15.94 -0.15
C ASN A 100 -6.77 15.86 1.00
N GLY A 101 -5.58 15.30 0.72
CA GLY A 101 -4.49 15.15 1.70
C GLY A 101 -4.72 14.08 2.78
N VAL A 102 -5.76 13.24 2.64
CA VAL A 102 -6.10 12.17 3.58
C VAL A 102 -5.94 10.81 2.92
N LEU A 103 -5.27 9.87 3.60
CA LEU A 103 -5.03 8.52 3.07
C LEU A 103 -6.35 7.77 2.92
N LYS A 104 -6.68 7.36 1.68
CA LYS A 104 -7.89 6.61 1.34
C LYS A 104 -7.62 5.16 1.00
N GLU A 105 -6.47 4.91 0.41
CA GLU A 105 -6.05 3.60 -0.04
C GLU A 105 -4.55 3.43 0.14
N TYR A 106 -4.15 2.25 0.57
CA TYR A 106 -2.77 1.84 0.77
C TYR A 106 -2.58 0.49 0.11
N GLU A 107 -1.66 0.43 -0.84
CA GLU A 107 -1.27 -0.78 -1.53
C GLU A 107 0.18 -1.09 -1.20
N PHE A 108 0.50 -2.34 -0.93
CA PHE A 108 1.87 -2.78 -0.72
C PHE A 108 2.06 -4.20 -1.22
N GLY A 109 3.29 -4.55 -1.56
CA GLY A 109 3.54 -5.84 -2.17
C GLY A 109 4.99 -6.11 -2.50
N PHE A 110 5.22 -7.32 -2.99
CA PHE A 110 6.53 -7.81 -3.39
C PHE A 110 6.49 -8.18 -4.87
N GLU A 111 7.56 -7.82 -5.59
CA GLU A 111 7.84 -8.42 -6.89
C GLU A 111 8.37 -9.84 -6.67
N TYR A 112 7.92 -10.81 -7.46
CA TYR A 112 8.50 -12.16 -7.46
C TYR A 112 9.64 -12.26 -8.50
N PRO A 113 10.72 -12.99 -8.19
CA PRO A 113 11.78 -13.30 -9.14
C PRO A 113 11.32 -14.22 -10.29
#